data_AF-A0A9D8DIR9-F1
#
_entry.id   AF-A0A9D8DIR9-F1
#
_cell.length_a   1.000
_cell.length_b   1.000
_cell.length_c   1.000
_cell.angle_alpha   90.00
_cell.angle_beta   90.00
_cell.angle_gamma   90.00
#
_symmetry.space_group_name_H-M   'P 1'
#
loop_
_entity.id
_entity.type
_entity.pdbx_description
1 polymer ?
#
loop_
_entity_poly.entity_id
_entity_poly.type
_entity_poly.pdbx_seq_one_letter_code
_entity_poly.pdbx_strand_id
1 'polypeptide(L)'
;MERWLRETNRNMIAFDLVLGSCALLAPTRTLRVLGHDEPGEDAEHLFRRCGPIWLTFAAAHLVAHRRGRPGDWWALAWLRGTELATDIVWARSPSFSRPGARAGMWLAGAANAAMTLGFAKLAREGGTRR
;
A
#
# COMPACT_ATOMS: atom_id res chain seq x y z
N MET A 1 6.94 7.29 18.73
CA MET A 1 7.16 7.19 17.28
C MET A 1 7.27 5.74 16.82
N GLU A 2 8.23 4.95 17.32
CA GLU A 2 8.41 3.55 16.94
C GLU A 2 7.15 2.67 17.11
N ARG A 3 6.47 2.76 18.26
CA ARG A 3 5.23 2.02 18.52
C ARG A 3 4.17 2.27 17.43
N TRP A 4 3.94 3.53 17.10
CA TRP A 4 3.02 3.94 16.05
C TRP A 4 3.39 3.34 14.70
N LEU A 5 4.67 3.37 14.32
CA LEU A 5 5.13 2.78 13.06
C LEU A 5 4.92 1.26 13.01
N ARG A 6 5.10 0.57 14.13
CA ARG A 6 4.85 -0.89 14.23
C ARG A 6 3.35 -1.21 14.16
N GLU A 7 2.50 -0.39 14.75
CA GLU A 7 1.05 -0.50 14.62
C GLU A 7 0.60 -0.23 13.18
N THR A 8 1.12 0.83 12.54
CA THR A 8 0.89 1.11 11.11
C THR A 8 1.31 -0.08 10.26
N ASN A 9 2.50 -0.66 10.49
CA ASN A 9 2.94 -1.86 9.80
C ASN A 9 1.95 -3.02 9.95
N ARG A 10 1.44 -3.26 11.16
CA ARG A 10 0.44 -4.31 11.42
C ARG A 10 -0.85 -4.05 10.64
N ASN A 11 -1.31 -2.80 10.60
CA ASN A 11 -2.50 -2.42 9.85
C ASN A 11 -2.29 -2.61 8.33
N MET A 12 -1.08 -2.35 7.82
CA MET A 12 -0.77 -2.57 6.41
C MET A 12 -0.81 -4.04 6.01
N ILE A 13 -0.45 -4.98 6.90
CA ILE A 13 -0.64 -6.42 6.62
C ILE A 13 -2.11 -6.69 6.28
N ALA A 14 -3.03 -6.21 7.12
CA ALA A 14 -4.46 -6.42 6.93
C ALA A 14 -4.97 -5.67 5.69
N PHE A 15 -4.56 -4.41 5.52
CA PHE A 15 -4.97 -3.58 4.39
C PHE A 15 -4.56 -4.20 3.06
N ASP A 16 -3.28 -4.54 2.88
CA ASP A 16 -2.78 -5.10 1.62
C ASP A 16 -3.33 -6.50 1.35
N LEU A 17 -3.54 -7.30 2.40
CA LEU A 17 -4.16 -8.62 2.27
C LEU A 17 -5.60 -8.50 1.77
N VAL A 18 -6.39 -7.61 2.36
CA VAL A 18 -7.78 -7.35 1.96
C VAL A 18 -7.81 -6.76 0.55
N LEU A 19 -7.03 -5.71 0.28
CA LEU A 19 -7.00 -5.04 -1.01
C LEU A 19 -6.57 -6.00 -2.13
N GLY A 20 -5.49 -6.76 -1.91
CA GLY A 20 -5.00 -7.76 -2.84
C GLY A 20 -6.00 -8.87 -3.13
N SER A 21 -6.70 -9.35 -2.09
CA SER A 21 -7.76 -10.37 -2.24
C SER A 21 -8.98 -9.82 -2.99
N CYS A 22 -9.42 -8.61 -2.65
CA CYS A 22 -10.52 -7.93 -3.32
C CYS A 22 -10.20 -7.64 -4.79
N ALA A 23 -8.95 -7.29 -5.11
CA ALA A 23 -8.49 -7.09 -6.47
C ALA A 23 -8.55 -8.37 -7.31
N LEU A 24 -8.30 -9.53 -6.71
CA LEU A 24 -8.39 -10.82 -7.42
C LEU A 24 -9.83 -11.31 -7.56
N LEU A 25 -10.58 -11.28 -6.45
CA LEU A 25 -11.87 -11.96 -6.32
C LEU A 25 -13.06 -11.09 -6.71
N ALA A 26 -12.94 -9.77 -6.60
CA ALA A 26 -14.02 -8.82 -6.87
C ALA A 26 -13.49 -7.48 -7.45
N PRO A 27 -12.69 -7.50 -8.54
CA PRO A 27 -12.03 -6.30 -9.06
C PRO A 27 -12.99 -5.18 -9.44
N THR A 28 -14.06 -5.48 -10.19
CA THR A 28 -15.06 -4.49 -10.64
C THR A 28 -15.72 -3.79 -9.46
N ARG A 29 -16.12 -4.54 -8.42
CA ARG A 29 -16.74 -3.97 -7.21
C ARG A 29 -15.75 -3.12 -6.44
N THR A 30 -14.51 -3.58 -6.33
CA THR A 30 -13.45 -2.86 -5.64
C THR A 30 -13.13 -1.54 -6.35
N LEU A 31 -12.96 -1.56 -7.68
CA LEU A 31 -12.75 -0.37 -8.50
C LEU A 31 -13.89 0.66 -8.32
N ARG A 32 -15.14 0.21 -8.29
CA ARG A 32 -16.30 1.09 -8.00
C ARG A 32 -16.22 1.75 -6.63
N VAL A 33 -15.84 1.00 -5.60
CA VAL A 33 -15.63 1.56 -4.26
C VAL A 33 -14.49 2.58 -4.27
N LEU A 34 -13.43 2.32 -5.04
CA LEU A 34 -12.30 3.23 -5.23
C LEU A 34 -12.62 4.43 -6.14
N GLY A 35 -13.83 4.53 -6.69
CA GLY A 35 -14.30 5.71 -7.43
C GLY A 35 -14.22 5.61 -8.94
N HIS A 36 -14.15 4.39 -9.48
CA HIS A 36 -14.29 4.09 -10.90
C HIS A 36 -15.70 3.51 -11.14
N ASP A 37 -16.68 4.33 -11.53
CA ASP A 37 -18.10 3.93 -11.58
C ASP A 37 -18.38 2.80 -12.59
N GLU A 38 -17.80 2.89 -13.78
CA GLU A 38 -17.89 1.89 -14.85
C GLU A 38 -16.48 1.48 -15.31
N PRO A 39 -15.79 0.60 -14.58
CA PRO A 39 -14.47 0.15 -14.98
C PRO A 39 -14.59 -0.74 -16.22
N GLY A 40 -13.84 -0.41 -17.28
CA GLY A 40 -13.75 -1.24 -18.48
C GLY A 40 -13.00 -2.56 -18.24
N GLU A 41 -13.11 -3.49 -19.19
CA GLU A 41 -12.49 -4.83 -19.08
C GLU A 41 -10.97 -4.77 -18.87
N ASP A 42 -10.26 -3.89 -19.59
CA ASP A 42 -8.83 -3.70 -19.42
C ASP A 42 -8.47 -3.22 -18.00
N ALA A 43 -9.27 -2.31 -17.44
CA ALA A 43 -9.07 -1.83 -16.07
C ALA A 43 -9.26 -2.95 -15.05
N GLU A 44 -10.24 -3.84 -15.29
CA GLU A 44 -10.47 -5.01 -14.45
C GLU A 44 -9.28 -5.97 -14.48
N HIS A 45 -8.76 -6.30 -15.66
CA HIS A 45 -7.60 -7.18 -15.82
C HIS A 45 -6.32 -6.58 -15.24
N LEU A 46 -6.06 -5.28 -15.48
CA LEU A 46 -4.93 -4.57 -14.89
C LEU A 46 -5.04 -4.50 -13.37
N PHE A 47 -6.23 -4.27 -12.83
CA PHE A 47 -6.44 -4.26 -11.37
C PHE A 47 -6.25 -5.64 -10.73
N ARG A 48 -6.72 -6.72 -11.38
CA ARG A 48 -6.41 -8.09 -10.95
C ARG A 48 -4.91 -8.35 -10.89
N ARG A 49 -4.15 -7.83 -11.86
CA ARG A 49 -2.67 -7.94 -11.88
C ARG A 49 -2.01 -7.23 -10.69
N CYS A 50 -2.62 -6.18 -10.14
CA CYS A 50 -2.14 -5.53 -8.91
C CYS A 50 -2.37 -6.39 -7.66
N GLY A 51 -3.34 -7.31 -7.67
CA GLY A 51 -3.65 -8.19 -6.54
C GLY A 51 -2.44 -8.93 -5.96
N PRO A 52 -1.70 -9.72 -6.76
CA PRO A 52 -0.48 -10.40 -6.31
C PRO A 52 0.61 -9.46 -5.78
N ILE A 53 0.68 -8.22 -6.28
CA ILE A 53 1.64 -7.21 -5.81
C ILE A 53 1.30 -6.82 -4.38
N TRP A 54 0.04 -6.47 -4.10
CA TRP A 54 -0.40 -6.17 -2.73
C TRP A 54 -0.28 -7.38 -1.79
N LEU A 55 -0.56 -8.60 -2.25
CA LEU A 55 -0.32 -9.79 -1.43
C LEU A 55 1.17 -9.97 -1.07
N THR A 56 2.08 -9.63 -2.00
CA THR A 56 3.52 -9.60 -1.73
C THR A 56 3.88 -8.54 -0.69
N PHE A 57 3.20 -7.39 -0.70
CA PHE A 57 3.40 -6.34 0.28
C PHE A 57 2.92 -6.77 1.67
N ALA A 58 1.75 -7.40 1.76
CA ALA A 58 1.25 -7.99 3.00
C ALA A 58 2.26 -8.98 3.60
N ALA A 59 2.85 -9.83 2.75
CA ALA A 59 3.89 -10.78 3.17
C ALA A 59 5.16 -10.06 3.66
N ALA A 60 5.65 -9.04 2.94
CA ALA A 60 6.81 -8.25 3.36
C ALA A 60 6.57 -7.57 4.72
N HIS A 61 5.38 -6.98 4.91
CA HIS A 61 4.98 -6.37 6.18
C HIS A 61 4.90 -7.38 7.33
N LEU A 62 4.42 -8.60 7.06
CA LEU A 62 4.39 -9.68 8.02
C LEU A 62 5.81 -10.16 8.39
N VAL A 63 6.71 -10.29 7.41
CA VAL A 63 8.11 -10.67 7.63
C VAL A 63 8.80 -9.64 8.53
N ALA A 64 8.67 -8.35 8.22
CA ALA A 64 9.21 -7.27 9.04
C ALA A 64 8.58 -7.23 10.45
N HIS A 65 7.28 -7.48 10.55
CA HIS A 65 6.59 -7.56 11.84
C HIS A 65 7.15 -8.67 12.73
N ARG A 66 7.40 -9.86 12.15
CA ARG A 66 7.84 -11.05 12.88
C ARG A 66 9.34 -11.03 13.22
N ARG A 67 10.18 -10.59 12.29
CA ARG A 67 11.64 -10.59 12.45
C ARG A 67 12.19 -9.31 13.06
N GLY A 68 11.57 -8.18 12.75
CA GLY A 68 11.93 -6.87 13.29
C GLY A 68 13.30 -6.33 12.88
N ARG A 69 14.05 -6.97 11.96
CA ARG A 69 15.45 -6.61 11.70
C ARG A 69 15.57 -5.29 10.92
N PRO A 70 16.67 -4.54 11.08
CA PRO A 70 16.94 -3.31 10.32
C PRO A 70 16.73 -3.44 8.82
N GLY A 71 17.23 -4.53 8.22
CA GLY A 71 17.09 -4.78 6.78
C GLY A 71 15.65 -5.01 6.34
N ASP A 72 14.80 -5.56 7.20
CA ASP A 72 13.39 -5.79 6.89
C ASP A 72 12.64 -4.44 6.85
N TRP A 73 12.94 -3.52 7.78
CA TRP A 73 12.40 -2.16 7.76
C TRP A 73 12.92 -1.33 6.58
N TRP A 74 14.17 -1.52 6.19
CA TRP A 74 14.72 -0.86 5.01
C TRP A 74 14.02 -1.32 3.72
N ALA A 75 13.75 -2.61 3.59
CA ALA A 75 12.99 -3.15 2.48
C ALA A 75 11.56 -2.55 2.42
N LEU A 76 10.89 -2.43 3.57
CA LEU A 76 9.57 -1.78 3.63
C LEU A 76 9.61 -0.29 3.28
N ALA A 77 10.69 0.41 3.65
CA ALA A 77 10.86 1.81 3.25
C ALA A 77 10.91 1.93 1.72
N TRP A 78 11.67 1.07 1.04
CA TRP A 78 11.70 1.04 -0.42
C TRP A 78 10.37 0.68 -1.04
N LEU A 79 9.71 -0.36 -0.52
CA LEU A 79 8.43 -0.85 -1.02
C LEU A 79 7.33 0.22 -0.93
N ARG A 80 7.29 0.98 0.18
CA ARG A 80 6.37 2.13 0.31
C ARG A 80 6.81 3.33 -0.51
N GLY A 81 8.12 3.52 -0.69
CA GLY A 81 8.67 4.56 -1.54
C GLY A 81 8.28 4.39 -3.01
N THR A 82 8.23 3.15 -3.51
CA THR A 82 7.75 2.87 -4.87
C THR A 82 6.26 3.13 -5.03
N GLU A 83 5.44 2.91 -3.98
CA GLU A 83 4.00 3.19 -4.04
C GLU A 83 3.69 4.68 -4.13
N LEU A 84 4.54 5.56 -3.58
CA LEU A 84 4.37 7.00 -3.79
C LEU A 84 4.34 7.35 -5.29
N ALA A 85 5.19 6.73 -6.09
CA ALA A 85 5.23 6.97 -7.52
C ALA A 85 3.96 6.45 -8.22
N THR A 86 3.50 5.25 -7.86
CA THR A 86 2.27 4.67 -8.44
C THR A 86 1.05 5.48 -8.02
N ASP A 87 1.00 5.97 -6.79
CA ASP A 87 -0.10 6.79 -6.28
C ASP A 87 -0.21 8.10 -7.03
N ILE A 88 0.91 8.76 -7.32
CA ILE A 88 0.94 10.00 -8.12
C ILE A 88 0.43 9.73 -9.54
N VAL A 89 0.87 8.64 -10.18
CA VAL A 89 0.42 8.27 -11.52
C VAL A 89 -1.07 8.01 -11.52
N TRP A 90 -1.56 7.23 -10.57
CA TRP A 90 -2.97 6.86 -10.50
C TRP A 90 -3.85 8.05 -10.12
N ALA A 91 -3.43 8.90 -9.18
CA ALA A 91 -4.14 10.13 -8.78
C ALA A 91 -4.36 11.13 -9.92
N ARG A 92 -3.59 11.02 -11.01
CA ARG A 92 -3.76 11.81 -12.24
C ARG A 92 -4.69 11.16 -13.26
N SER A 93 -5.16 9.94 -13.01
CA SER A 93 -6.08 9.24 -13.92
C SER A 93 -7.36 10.06 -14.15
N PRO A 94 -7.84 10.17 -15.40
CA PRO A 94 -9.14 10.75 -15.68
C PRO A 94 -10.30 9.85 -15.22
N SER A 95 -10.02 8.58 -14.91
CA SER A 95 -11.03 7.57 -14.56
C SER A 95 -11.61 7.71 -13.15
N PHE A 96 -11.08 8.60 -12.31
CA PHE A 96 -11.71 8.96 -11.04
C PHE A 96 -12.91 9.87 -11.28
N SER A 97 -14.12 9.31 -11.17
CA SER A 97 -15.39 10.01 -11.34
C SER A 97 -16.04 10.40 -10.01
N ARG A 98 -15.81 9.60 -8.95
CA ARG A 98 -16.45 9.82 -7.65
C ARG A 98 -15.82 10.97 -6.85
N PRO A 99 -16.62 11.90 -6.28
CA PRO A 99 -16.12 12.95 -5.41
C PRO A 99 -15.29 12.39 -4.25
N GLY A 100 -14.10 12.95 -4.04
CA GLY A 100 -13.19 12.55 -2.96
C GLY A 100 -12.28 11.35 -3.27
N ALA A 101 -12.55 10.53 -4.28
CA ALA A 101 -11.70 9.38 -4.62
C ALA A 101 -10.27 9.81 -4.98
N ARG A 102 -10.14 10.85 -5.80
CA ARG A 102 -8.85 11.45 -6.15
C ARG A 102 -8.11 12.01 -4.92
N ALA A 103 -8.82 12.66 -4.01
CA ALA A 103 -8.24 13.16 -2.77
C ALA A 103 -7.75 12.01 -1.87
N GLY A 104 -8.52 10.92 -1.79
CA GLY A 104 -8.11 9.68 -1.13
C GLY A 104 -6.81 9.12 -1.70
N MET A 105 -6.65 9.14 -3.03
CA MET A 105 -5.41 8.71 -3.69
C MET A 105 -4.20 9.59 -3.32
N TRP A 106 -4.38 10.91 -3.25
CA TRP A 106 -3.34 11.82 -2.77
C TRP A 106 -2.97 11.58 -1.31
N LEU A 107 -3.96 11.30 -0.46
CA LEU A 107 -3.73 10.94 0.94
C LEU A 107 -2.98 9.61 1.06
N ALA A 108 -3.27 8.63 0.20
CA ALA A 108 -2.52 7.38 0.13
C ALA A 108 -1.05 7.65 -0.21
N GLY A 109 -0.78 8.51 -1.20
CA GLY A 109 0.58 8.94 -1.54
C GLY A 109 1.31 9.60 -0.37
N ALA A 110 0.64 10.52 0.34
CA ALA A 110 1.21 11.15 1.53
C ALA A 110 1.49 10.14 2.65
N ALA A 111 0.60 9.16 2.85
CA ALA A 111 0.80 8.08 3.81
C ALA A 111 1.98 7.17 3.43
N ASN A 112 2.13 6.82 2.15
CA ASN A 112 3.27 6.06 1.62
C ASN A 112 4.59 6.83 1.80
N ALA A 113 4.61 8.15 1.58
CA ALA A 113 5.77 8.99 1.87
C ALA A 113 6.13 8.99 3.37
N ALA A 114 5.15 9.16 4.25
CA ALA A 114 5.36 9.13 5.69
C ALA A 114 5.88 7.77 6.19
N MET A 115 5.31 6.67 5.68
CA MET A 115 5.76 5.31 5.98
C MET A 115 7.18 5.07 5.49
N THR A 116 7.52 5.52 4.29
CA THR A 116 8.88 5.43 3.73
C THR A 116 9.92 6.03 4.67
N LEU A 117 9.68 7.27 5.10
CA LEU A 117 10.58 7.97 6.03
C LEU A 117 10.61 7.29 7.41
N GLY A 118 9.44 6.86 7.92
CA GLY A 118 9.31 6.19 9.20
C GLY A 118 10.04 4.85 9.26
N PHE A 119 9.88 4.00 8.24
CA PHE A 119 10.56 2.71 8.17
C PHE A 119 12.06 2.86 7.91
N ALA A 120 12.48 3.84 7.11
CA ALA A 120 13.90 4.16 6.94
C ALA A 120 14.54 4.58 8.27
N LYS A 121 13.83 5.36 9.09
CA LYS A 121 14.26 5.73 10.44
C LYS A 121 14.39 4.49 11.34
N LEU A 122 13.38 3.61 11.36
CA LEU A 122 13.43 2.36 12.13
C LEU A 122 14.58 1.44 11.72
N ALA A 123 14.89 1.39 10.42
CA ALA A 123 16.02 0.65 9.91
C ALA A 123 17.34 1.19 10.48
N ARG A 124 17.51 2.52 10.48
CA ARG A 124 18.73 3.19 11.00
C ARG A 124 18.88 3.07 12.52
N GLU A 125 17.79 3.09 13.26
CA GLU A 125 17.80 3.02 14.73
C GLU A 125 18.01 1.59 15.26
N GLY A 126 18.14 0.60 14.38
CA GLY A 126 18.58 -0.74 14.73
C GLY A 126 17.46 -1.73 15.00
N GLY A 127 16.28 -1.57 14.34
CA GLY A 127 15.23 -2.60 14.18
C GLY A 127 15.21 -3.66 15.28
N THR A 128 14.46 -3.38 16.36
CA THR A 128 14.54 -4.12 17.64
C THR A 128 15.97 -4.25 18.16
N ARG A 129 16.45 -3.24 18.91
CA ARG A 129 17.28 -3.59 20.07
C ARG A 129 16.41 -4.50 20.94
N ARG A 130 16.71 -5.79 20.96
CA ARG A 130 16.33 -6.63 22.09
C ARG A 130 17.08 -6.15 23.31
#